data_AF-J3MJB2-F1
#
_entry.id   AF-J3MJB2-F1
#
_cell.length_a   1.000
_cell.length_b   1.000
_cell.length_c   1.000
_cell.angle_alpha   90.00
_cell.angle_beta   90.00
_cell.angle_gamma   90.00
#
_symmetry.space_group_name_H-M   'P 1'
#
loop_
_entity.id
_entity.type
_entity.pdbx_description
1 polymer ?
#
loop_
_entity_poly.entity_id
_entity_poly.type
_entity_poly.pdbx_seq_one_letter_code
_entity_poly.pdbx_strand_id
1 'polypeptide(L)'
;MATHGGAADDASAAPPPPLHVVMFPWLAFGHLIPFLELAKRLAARGHAAVTFLSTPRNAFRLAPLPPELSSRIRVVPLPLPAIVSLPSLY
;
A
#
# COMPACT_ATOMS: atom_id res chain seq x y z
N MET A 1 -31.84 49.93 -4.47
CA MET A 1 -32.09 48.90 -5.50
C MET A 1 -30.82 48.78 -6.35
N ALA A 2 -29.92 47.86 -5.98
CA ALA A 2 -28.81 47.39 -6.81
C ALA A 2 -28.42 46.03 -6.25
N THR A 3 -28.84 44.96 -6.93
CA THR A 3 -28.48 43.58 -6.65
C THR A 3 -27.10 43.32 -7.24
N HIS A 4 -26.12 42.91 -6.42
CA HIS A 4 -24.96 42.19 -6.91
C HIS A 4 -25.05 40.76 -6.39
N GLY A 5 -25.65 39.93 -7.24
CA GLY A 5 -25.44 38.50 -7.23
C GLY A 5 -24.11 38.15 -7.91
N GLY A 6 -23.66 36.95 -7.60
CA GLY A 6 -22.41 36.32 -8.04
C GLY A 6 -21.91 35.48 -6.87
N ALA A 7 -22.25 34.20 -6.70
CA ALA A 7 -22.57 33.16 -7.67
C ALA A 7 -21.50 33.03 -8.75
N ALA A 8 -20.28 32.65 -8.33
CA ALA A 8 -19.36 31.77 -9.06
C ALA A 8 -18.04 31.74 -8.30
N ASP A 9 -17.86 30.77 -7.40
CA ASP A 9 -16.54 30.26 -7.02
C ASP A 9 -16.65 28.79 -6.56
N ASP A 10 -17.64 28.03 -7.07
CA ASP A 10 -17.59 26.56 -7.02
C ASP A 10 -16.70 26.10 -8.19
N ALA A 11 -15.40 26.38 -8.07
CA ALA A 11 -14.41 25.75 -8.91
C ALA A 11 -14.37 24.26 -8.53
N SER A 12 -15.04 23.46 -9.36
CA SER A 12 -15.00 22.00 -9.35
C SER A 12 -13.55 21.52 -9.48
N ALA A 13 -12.85 21.45 -8.36
CA ALA A 13 -11.58 20.77 -8.27
C ALA A 13 -11.86 19.28 -8.45
N ALA A 14 -11.26 18.68 -9.49
CA ALA A 14 -11.30 17.24 -9.67
C ALA A 14 -10.89 16.54 -8.36
N PRO A 15 -11.53 15.41 -8.00
CA PRO A 15 -11.21 14.73 -6.75
C PRO A 15 -9.70 14.44 -6.70
N PRO A 16 -9.06 14.61 -5.52
CA PRO A 16 -7.64 14.40 -5.40
C PRO A 16 -7.28 12.97 -5.83
N PRO A 17 -6.10 12.77 -6.43
CA PRO A 17 -5.68 11.44 -6.86
C PRO A 17 -5.71 10.46 -5.68
N PRO A 18 -6.08 9.19 -5.91
CA PRO A 18 -6.15 8.19 -4.85
C PRO A 18 -4.83 8.07 -4.09
N LEU A 19 -4.86 8.02 -2.76
CA LEU A 19 -3.66 7.84 -1.95
C LEU A 19 -3.01 6.48 -2.27
N HIS A 20 -1.71 6.47 -2.53
CA HIS A 20 -0.94 5.25 -2.73
C HIS A 20 0.18 5.16 -1.69
N VAL A 21 0.23 4.06 -0.95
CA VAL A 21 1.19 3.84 0.13
C VAL A 21 2.12 2.69 -0.23
N VAL A 22 3.43 2.93 -0.14
CA VAL A 22 4.43 1.88 -0.26
C VAL A 22 4.91 1.51 1.14
N MET A 23 4.86 0.22 1.49
CA MET A 23 5.32 -0.30 2.76
C MET A 23 6.53 -1.19 2.55
N PHE A 24 7.60 -0.91 3.29
CA PHE A 24 8.80 -1.75 3.35
C PHE A 24 9.22 -1.93 4.82
N PRO A 25 8.61 -2.89 5.53
CA PRO A 25 8.92 -3.14 6.93
C PRO A 25 10.23 -3.93 7.10
N TRP A 26 10.71 -3.99 8.35
CA TRP A 26 11.76 -4.92 8.73
C TRP A 26 11.36 -6.37 8.39
N LEU A 27 12.28 -7.14 7.82
CA LEU A 27 12.00 -8.44 7.19
C LEU A 27 11.83 -9.61 8.17
N ALA A 28 11.59 -9.33 9.46
CA ALA A 28 11.24 -10.32 10.48
C ALA A 28 9.73 -10.37 10.69
N PHE A 29 9.18 -11.55 11.01
CA PHE A 29 7.74 -11.74 11.14
C PHE A 29 7.06 -10.84 12.18
N GLY A 30 7.77 -10.51 13.26
CA GLY A 30 7.28 -9.56 14.26
C GLY A 30 6.99 -8.15 13.72
N HIS A 31 7.54 -7.78 12.56
CA HIS A 31 7.28 -6.49 11.89
C HIS A 31 6.43 -6.67 10.63
N LEU A 32 6.63 -7.76 9.87
CA LEU A 32 5.85 -8.04 8.66
C LEU A 32 4.36 -8.19 8.94
N ILE A 33 4.00 -8.93 9.98
CA ILE A 33 2.59 -9.22 10.29
C ILE A 33 1.83 -7.94 10.69
N PRO A 34 2.32 -7.12 11.65
CA PRO A 34 1.63 -5.87 11.99
C PRO A 34 1.50 -4.90 10.81
N PHE A 35 2.53 -4.78 9.96
CA PHE A 35 2.46 -3.93 8.77
C PHE A 35 1.49 -4.49 7.74
N LEU A 36 1.39 -5.82 7.59
CA LEU A 36 0.40 -6.42 6.69
C LEU A 36 -1.02 -6.15 7.20
N GLU A 37 -1.26 -6.24 8.51
CA GLU A 37 -2.54 -5.88 9.11
C GLU A 37 -2.87 -4.39 8.93
N LEU A 38 -1.87 -3.52 9.03
CA LEU A 38 -2.03 -2.10 8.71
C LEU A 38 -2.41 -1.90 7.24
N ALA A 39 -1.73 -2.59 6.31
CA ALA A 39 -2.05 -2.55 4.88
C ALA A 39 -3.50 -2.96 4.60
N LYS A 40 -3.96 -4.05 5.23
CA LYS A 40 -5.35 -4.52 5.15
C LYS A 40 -6.34 -3.46 5.62
N ARG A 41 -6.08 -2.83 6.77
CA ARG A 41 -6.94 -1.78 7.33
C ARG A 41 -7.00 -0.53 6.44
N LEU A 42 -5.89 -0.13 5.83
CA LEU A 42 -5.85 1.01 4.89
C LEU A 42 -6.65 0.71 3.61
N ALA A 43 -6.45 -0.47 3.03
CA ALA A 43 -7.15 -0.91 1.83
C ALA A 43 -8.67 -1.11 2.06
N ALA A 44 -9.06 -1.67 3.21
CA ALA A 44 -10.45 -1.92 3.55
C ALA A 44 -11.27 -0.63 3.69
N ARG A 45 -10.66 0.44 4.20
CA ARG A 45 -11.28 1.78 4.27
C ARG A 45 -11.48 2.42 2.90
N GLY A 46 -10.78 1.94 1.87
CA GLY A 46 -10.89 2.41 0.49
C GLY A 46 -10.34 3.79 0.20
N HIS A 47 -9.59 4.34 1.14
CA HIS A 47 -8.90 5.61 0.95
C HIS A 47 -7.52 5.44 0.31
N ALA A 48 -6.93 4.24 0.38
CA ALA A 48 -5.58 4.00 -0.12
C ALA A 48 -5.42 2.67 -0.86
N ALA A 49 -4.64 2.71 -1.94
CA ALA A 49 -3.98 1.53 -2.50
C ALA A 49 -2.64 1.31 -1.77
N VAL A 50 -2.21 0.07 -1.59
CA VAL A 50 -0.99 -0.30 -0.87
C VAL A 50 -0.11 -1.19 -1.74
N THR A 51 1.18 -0.89 -1.80
CA THR A 51 2.22 -1.78 -2.31
C THR A 51 3.09 -2.24 -1.15
N PHE A 52 3.09 -3.54 -0.88
CA PHE A 52 3.82 -4.15 0.22
C PHE A 52 5.07 -4.85 -0.32
N LEU A 53 6.24 -4.33 0.01
CA LEU A 53 7.53 -4.84 -0.44
C LEU A 53 8.09 -5.83 0.58
N SER A 54 8.54 -7.00 0.12
CA SER A 54 9.28 -7.96 0.95
C SER A 54 10.13 -8.89 0.09
N THR A 55 10.91 -9.77 0.69
CA THR A 55 11.68 -10.77 -0.06
C THR A 55 10.75 -11.77 -0.77
N PRO A 56 11.20 -12.46 -1.83
CA PRO A 56 10.38 -13.48 -2.50
C PRO A 56 9.82 -14.53 -1.53
N ARG A 57 10.64 -15.00 -0.59
CA ARG A 57 10.25 -15.99 0.42
C ARG A 57 9.20 -15.45 1.38
N ASN A 58 9.32 -14.21 1.82
CA ASN A 58 8.35 -13.59 2.73
C ASN A 58 7.05 -13.26 1.99
N ALA A 59 7.13 -12.71 0.78
CA ALA A 59 5.97 -12.41 -0.07
C ALA A 59 5.11 -13.67 -0.31
N PHE A 60 5.75 -14.80 -0.60
CA PHE A 60 5.07 -16.09 -0.73
C PHE A 60 4.37 -16.52 0.56
N ARG A 61 5.01 -16.34 1.72
CA ARG A 61 4.44 -16.70 3.04
C ARG A 61 3.33 -15.77 3.52
N LEU A 62 3.33 -14.51 3.07
CA LEU A 62 2.34 -13.50 3.43
C LEU A 62 1.10 -13.54 2.52
N ALA A 63 1.18 -14.24 1.39
CA ALA A 63 0.03 -14.55 0.55
C ALA A 63 -0.73 -15.78 1.11
N PRO A 64 -2.06 -15.88 0.94
CA PRO A 64 -2.93 -15.09 0.06
C PRO A 64 -3.70 -13.98 0.79
N LEU A 65 -3.86 -12.84 0.12
CA LEU A 65 -4.73 -11.77 0.57
C LEU A 65 -6.21 -12.17 0.39
N PRO A 66 -7.13 -11.67 1.24
CA PRO A 66 -8.56 -11.80 0.97
C PRO A 66 -8.91 -11.23 -0.41
N PRO A 67 -9.72 -11.91 -1.24
CA PRO A 67 -10.06 -11.47 -2.60
C PRO A 67 -10.58 -10.03 -2.68
N GLU A 68 -11.27 -9.57 -1.63
CA GLU A 68 -11.85 -8.24 -1.52
C GLU A 68 -10.77 -7.14 -1.46
N LEU A 69 -9.56 -7.48 -1.01
CA LEU A 69 -8.44 -6.56 -0.84
C LEU A 69 -7.40 -6.68 -1.95
N SER A 70 -7.47 -7.72 -2.80
CA SER A 70 -6.49 -7.97 -3.87
C SER A 70 -6.42 -6.88 -4.93
N SER A 71 -7.49 -6.11 -5.13
CA SER A 71 -7.49 -4.94 -6.03
C SER A 71 -6.78 -3.72 -5.44
N ARG A 72 -6.55 -3.70 -4.12
CA ARG A 72 -5.99 -2.55 -3.40
C ARG A 72 -4.65 -2.83 -2.74
N ILE A 73 -4.29 -4.08 -2.49
CA ILE A 73 -3.01 -4.46 -1.91
C ILE A 73 -2.24 -5.30 -2.91
N ARG A 74 -1.07 -4.81 -3.30
CA ARG A 74 -0.11 -5.53 -4.14
C ARG A 74 1.11 -5.91 -3.32
N VAL A 75 1.30 -7.20 -3.07
CA VAL A 75 2.56 -7.71 -2.49
C VAL A 75 3.56 -7.88 -3.62
N VAL A 76 4.72 -7.22 -3.53
CA VAL A 76 5.76 -7.24 -4.57
C VAL A 76 7.03 -7.87 -3.98
N PRO A 77 7.53 -8.95 -4.59
CA PRO A 77 8.80 -9.54 -4.17
C PRO A 77 9.97 -8.65 -4.62
N LEU A 78 10.89 -8.41 -3.70
CA LEU A 78 12.14 -7.67 -3.89
C LEU A 78 13.32 -8.64 -3.64
N PRO A 79 13.99 -9.13 -4.69
CA PRO A 79 15.19 -9.93 -4.53
C PRO A 79 16.26 -9.14 -3.77
N LEU A 80 16.85 -9.76 -2.76
CA LEU A 80 17.97 -9.16 -2.03
C LEU A 80 19.28 -9.49 -2.73
N PRO A 81 20.27 -8.58 -2.71
CA PRO A 81 21.59 -8.88 -3.23
C PRO A 81 22.20 -10.05 -2.45
N ALA A 82 22.85 -10.96 -3.16
CA ALA A 82 23.64 -12.00 -2.52
C ALA A 82 24.85 -11.33 -1.83
N ILE A 83 25.05 -11.63 -0.54
CA ILE A 83 26.24 -11.21 0.19
C ILE A 83 26.96 -12.44 0.72
N VAL A 84 28.29 -12.45 0.58
CA VAL A 84 29.17 -13.60 0.89
C VAL A 84 28.99 -14.12 2.33
N SER A 85 28.61 -13.24 3.26
CA SER A 85 28.46 -13.56 4.68
C SER A 85 27.08 -14.13 5.06
N LEU A 86 26.12 -14.20 4.13
CA LEU A 86 24.82 -14.81 4.40
C LEU A 86 24.66 -16.14 3.65
N PRO A 87 23.98 -17.12 4.27
CA PRO A 87 23.58 -18.33 3.57
C PRO A 87 22.78 -17.97 2.31
N SER A 88 23.11 -18.66 1.24
CA SER A 88 22.30 -18.65 0.03
C SER A 88 20.83 -19.02 0.38
N LEU A 89 19.88 -18.25 -0.16
CA LEU A 89 18.44 -18.52 -0.02
C LEU A 89 17.92 -19.49 -1.11
N TYR A 90 18.81 -20.22 -1.80
CA TYR A 90 18.51 -21.17 -2.87
C TYR A 90 18.65 -22.61 -2.37
#